data_AF-A0A3M5WLS5-F1
#
_entry.id   AF-A0A3M5WLS5-F1
#
_cell.length_a   1.000
_cell.length_b   1.000
_cell.length_c   1.000
_cell.angle_alpha   90.00
_cell.angle_beta   90.00
_cell.angle_gamma   90.00
#
_symmetry.space_group_name_H-M   'P 1'
#
loop_
_entity.id
_entity.type
_entity.pdbx_description
1 polymer ?
#
loop_
_entity_poly.entity_id
_entity_poly.type
_entity_poly.pdbx_seq_one_letter_code
_entity_poly.pdbx_strand_id
1 'polypeptide(L)'
;MSQFYLQDSRSHVGDGLTFWALGGGYTTNLDKAELFTAEQAAGHRDTDIPWPKAYIDERAHLGVDHQYISKTDVKAQPTEGCQCVLQIQNQWNGNDIFLPGGPSPGLTDLNWPTG
;
A
#
# COMPACT_ATOMS: atom_id res chain seq x y z
N MET A 1 7.19 17.56 -16.21
CA MET A 1 6.02 18.24 -15.60
C MET A 1 5.81 17.65 -14.22
N SER A 2 5.47 18.46 -13.22
CA SER A 2 5.25 17.96 -11.85
C SER A 2 3.93 17.19 -11.78
N GLN A 3 3.96 15.96 -11.26
CA GLN A 3 2.79 15.10 -11.08
C GLN A 3 2.49 14.93 -9.59
N PHE A 4 1.21 14.78 -9.26
CA PHE A 4 0.72 14.67 -7.89
C PHE A 4 -0.27 13.52 -7.76
N TYR A 5 -0.20 12.85 -6.61
CA TYR A 5 -1.30 12.04 -6.11
C TYR A 5 -2.21 12.91 -5.25
N LEU A 6 -3.52 12.74 -5.35
CA LEU A 6 -4.48 13.39 -4.45
C LEU A 6 -4.93 12.39 -3.39
N GLN A 7 -4.59 12.67 -2.13
CA GLN A 7 -5.03 11.87 -0.99
C GLN A 7 -6.43 12.30 -0.55
N ASP A 8 -7.34 11.36 -0.33
CA ASP A 8 -8.55 11.64 0.46
C ASP A 8 -8.25 11.51 1.96
N SER A 9 -8.04 12.64 2.62
CA SER A 9 -7.67 12.67 4.05
C SER A 9 -8.78 12.24 5.02
N ARG A 10 -10.01 12.02 4.53
CA ARG A 10 -11.15 11.60 5.35
C ARG A 10 -11.06 10.14 5.78
N SER A 11 -10.23 9.33 5.12
CA SER A 11 -10.13 7.89 5.42
C SER A 11 -8.75 7.31 5.14
N HIS A 12 -8.42 6.26 5.88
CA HIS A 12 -7.22 5.44 5.70
C HIS A 12 -7.63 3.97 5.65
N VAL A 13 -6.83 3.14 4.97
CA VAL A 13 -7.00 1.68 4.97
C VAL A 13 -5.80 1.09 5.69
N GLY A 14 -6.00 0.76 6.97
CA GLY A 14 -4.87 0.51 7.87
C GLY A 14 -4.03 1.78 8.01
N ASP A 15 -2.71 1.65 7.83
CA ASP A 15 -1.76 2.77 7.79
C ASP A 15 -1.63 3.39 6.38
N GLY A 16 -2.30 2.81 5.38
CA GLY A 16 -2.23 3.26 3.99
C GLY A 16 -3.02 4.53 3.71
N LEU A 17 -2.38 5.50 3.06
CA LEU A 17 -3.06 6.66 2.48
C LEU A 17 -3.97 6.21 1.34
N THR A 18 -5.18 6.78 1.27
CA THR A 18 -6.11 6.54 0.16
C THR A 18 -5.99 7.66 -0.86
N PHE A 19 -5.86 7.30 -2.14
CA PHE A 19 -5.71 8.23 -3.25
C PHE A 19 -6.87 8.11 -4.23
N TRP A 20 -7.16 9.19 -4.95
CA TRP A 20 -8.12 9.16 -6.06
C TRP A 20 -7.71 8.11 -7.10
N ALA A 21 -8.64 7.22 -7.45
CA ALA A 21 -8.40 6.13 -8.39
C ALA A 21 -8.76 6.50 -9.84
N LEU A 22 -8.04 5.93 -10.80
CA LEU A 22 -8.37 6.03 -12.22
C LEU A 22 -9.79 5.51 -12.47
N GLY A 23 -10.65 6.34 -13.08
CA GLY A 23 -12.05 5.99 -13.34
C GLY A 23 -12.99 6.19 -12.15
N GLY A 24 -12.51 6.79 -11.06
CA GLY A 24 -13.29 7.16 -9.88
C GLY A 24 -13.17 6.21 -8.70
N GLY A 25 -13.49 6.71 -7.51
CA GLY A 25 -13.31 6.00 -6.24
C GLY A 25 -11.93 6.29 -5.62
N TYR A 26 -11.52 5.43 -4.68
CA TYR A 26 -10.26 5.57 -3.95
C TYR A 26 -9.47 4.27 -3.94
N THR A 27 -8.14 4.37 -3.88
CA THR A 27 -7.23 3.23 -3.89
C THR A 27 -5.99 3.51 -3.04
N THR A 28 -5.43 2.46 -2.44
CA THR A 28 -4.08 2.49 -1.85
C THR A 28 -3.01 2.04 -2.84
N ASN A 29 -3.40 1.51 -4.00
CA ASN A 29 -2.48 1.05 -5.04
C ASN A 29 -2.12 2.20 -5.99
N LEU A 30 -0.85 2.62 -5.95
CA LEU A 30 -0.33 3.74 -6.74
C LEU A 30 -0.37 3.51 -8.26
N ASP A 31 -0.38 2.27 -8.74
CA ASP A 31 -0.53 1.95 -10.18
C ASP A 31 -1.96 2.18 -10.67
N LYS A 32 -2.93 2.19 -9.75
CA LYS A 32 -4.34 2.48 -10.03
C LYS A 32 -4.73 3.90 -9.64
N ALA A 33 -3.82 4.66 -9.05
CA ALA A 33 -4.06 6.03 -8.62
C ALA A 33 -3.99 6.99 -9.82
N GLU A 34 -4.89 7.97 -9.84
CA GLU A 34 -4.89 9.01 -10.84
C GLU A 34 -3.79 10.04 -10.54
N LEU A 35 -3.12 10.50 -11.62
CA LEU A 35 -2.06 11.50 -11.53
C LEU A 35 -2.58 12.85 -12.00
N PHE A 36 -2.41 13.85 -11.16
CA PHE A 36 -2.89 15.20 -11.38
C PHE A 36 -1.71 16.14 -11.68
N THR A 37 -1.95 17.15 -12.53
CA THR A 37 -1.06 18.31 -12.63
C THR A 37 -1.26 19.24 -11.42
N ALA A 38 -0.37 20.21 -11.24
CA ALA A 38 -0.51 21.21 -10.18
C ALA A 38 -1.81 22.01 -10.31
N GLU A 39 -2.22 22.36 -11.53
CA GLU A 39 -3.44 23.12 -11.81
C GLU A 39 -4.69 22.29 -11.50
N GLN A 40 -4.68 21.00 -11.85
CA GLN A 40 -5.79 20.10 -11.54
C GLN A 40 -5.91 19.90 -10.02
N ALA A 41 -4.79 19.66 -9.35
CA ALA A 41 -4.75 19.44 -7.91
C ALA A 41 -5.27 20.63 -7.08
N ALA A 42 -5.07 21.87 -7.54
CA ALA A 42 -5.51 23.07 -6.83
C ALA A 42 -7.04 23.28 -6.82
N GLY A 43 -7.78 22.61 -7.71
CA GLY A 43 -9.23 22.75 -7.84
C GLY A 43 -10.07 21.77 -7.01
N HIS A 44 -9.42 20.93 -6.21
CA HIS A 44 -10.08 19.87 -5.44
C HIS A 44 -10.55 20.32 -4.05
N ARG A 45 -11.22 19.42 -3.32
CA ARG A 45 -11.82 19.73 -2.02
C ARG A 45 -10.72 19.97 -0.98
N ASP A 46 -11.05 20.67 0.10
CA ASP A 46 -10.11 20.93 1.21
C ASP A 46 -9.57 19.64 1.86
N THR A 47 -10.28 18.52 1.71
CA THR A 47 -9.85 17.20 2.20
C THR A 47 -8.94 16.45 1.23
N ASP A 48 -8.80 16.92 -0.01
CA ASP A 48 -7.95 16.32 -1.03
C ASP A 48 -6.55 16.93 -0.92
N ILE A 49 -5.62 16.19 -0.33
CA ILE A 49 -4.25 16.69 -0.08
C ILE A 49 -3.35 16.29 -1.26
N PRO A 50 -2.78 17.25 -2.01
CA PRO A 50 -1.87 16.94 -3.09
C PRO A 50 -0.47 16.59 -2.57
N TRP A 51 0.01 15.43 -2.98
CA TRP A 51 1.35 14.93 -2.68
C TRP A 51 2.18 14.82 -3.95
N PRO A 52 3.41 15.35 -3.99
CA PRO A 52 4.30 15.15 -5.13
C PRO A 52 4.51 13.66 -5.38
N LYS A 53 4.33 13.21 -6.63
CA LYS A 53 4.48 11.81 -7.02
C LYS A 53 5.81 11.22 -6.54
N ALA A 54 6.92 11.91 -6.81
CA ALA A 54 8.25 11.46 -6.42
C ALA A 54 8.41 11.28 -4.90
N TYR A 55 7.74 12.12 -4.10
CA TYR A 55 7.80 12.01 -2.64
C TYR A 55 7.08 10.75 -2.13
N ILE A 56 5.93 10.42 -2.73
CA ILE A 56 5.16 9.23 -2.40
C ILE A 56 5.83 7.97 -2.92
N ASP A 57 6.30 7.96 -4.17
CA ASP A 57 6.97 6.80 -4.77
C ASP A 57 8.19 6.34 -3.94
N GLU A 58 8.97 7.28 -3.41
CA GLU A 58 10.14 7.00 -2.56
C GLU A 58 9.75 6.34 -1.22
N ARG A 59 8.53 6.60 -0.73
CA ARG A 59 8.03 6.12 0.57
C ARG A 59 7.04 4.97 0.44
N ALA A 60 6.65 4.65 -0.79
CA ALA A 60 5.79 3.54 -1.09
C ALA A 60 6.50 2.24 -0.70
N HIS A 61 5.72 1.32 -0.15
CA HIS A 61 6.20 -0.03 0.13
C HIS A 61 5.31 -1.02 -0.61
N LEU A 62 5.82 -2.23 -0.80
CA LEU A 62 5.03 -3.33 -1.32
C LEU A 62 3.88 -3.60 -0.35
N GLY A 63 2.64 -3.58 -0.84
CA GLY A 63 1.47 -4.12 -0.13
C GLY A 63 1.02 -5.39 -0.84
N VAL A 64 0.66 -6.43 -0.08
CA VAL A 64 0.03 -7.62 -0.65
C VAL A 64 -1.37 -7.73 -0.08
N ASP A 65 -2.35 -7.36 -0.90
CA ASP A 65 -3.76 -7.34 -0.53
C ASP A 65 -4.29 -8.77 -0.40
N HIS A 66 -4.73 -9.10 0.82
CA HIS A 66 -5.19 -10.44 1.18
C HIS A 66 -6.45 -10.87 0.42
N GLN A 67 -7.23 -9.92 -0.11
CA GLN A 67 -8.47 -10.21 -0.85
C GLN A 67 -8.18 -10.90 -2.18
N TYR A 68 -6.96 -10.74 -2.71
CA TYR A 68 -6.50 -11.39 -3.93
C TYR A 68 -5.78 -12.72 -3.68
N ILE A 69 -5.59 -13.13 -2.41
CA ILE A 69 -4.94 -14.39 -2.06
C ILE A 69 -5.98 -15.51 -1.99
N SER A 70 -5.88 -16.45 -2.93
CA SER A 70 -6.68 -17.67 -2.94
C SER A 70 -6.01 -18.74 -2.08
N LYS A 71 -6.72 -19.23 -1.05
CA LYS A 71 -6.25 -20.35 -0.20
C LYS A 71 -6.24 -21.70 -0.94
N THR A 72 -6.96 -21.79 -2.06
CA THR A 72 -7.15 -23.03 -2.82
C THR A 72 -6.30 -23.10 -4.09
N ASP A 73 -5.79 -21.97 -4.59
CA ASP A 73 -4.89 -21.93 -5.74
C ASP A 73 -3.43 -22.12 -5.31
N VAL A 74 -3.12 -23.26 -4.70
CA VAL A 74 -1.72 -23.68 -4.49
C VAL A 74 -1.19 -24.23 -5.81
N LYS A 75 -0.83 -23.35 -6.75
CA LYS A 75 -0.29 -23.78 -8.05
C LYS A 75 1.22 -23.57 -8.20
N ALA A 76 1.81 -22.67 -7.41
CA ALA A 76 3.24 -22.39 -7.49
C ALA A 76 3.92 -22.83 -6.19
N GLN A 77 4.85 -23.77 -6.30
CA GLN A 77 5.83 -23.97 -5.23
C GLN A 77 6.87 -22.83 -5.32
N PRO A 78 7.33 -22.28 -4.19
CA PRO A 78 8.39 -21.28 -4.20
C PRO A 78 9.63 -21.87 -4.89
N THR A 79 10.12 -21.18 -5.91
CA THR A 79 11.35 -21.52 -6.61
C THR A 79 12.52 -20.79 -5.94
N GLU A 80 13.74 -21.28 -6.15
CA GLU A 80 14.93 -20.57 -5.68
C GLU A 80 14.94 -19.11 -6.20
N GLY A 81 15.16 -18.16 -5.30
CA GLY A 81 15.15 -16.72 -5.62
C GLY A 81 13.76 -16.06 -5.70
N CYS A 82 12.66 -16.77 -5.45
CA CYS A 82 11.35 -16.11 -5.39
C CYS A 82 11.18 -15.27 -4.11
N GLN A 83 10.46 -14.16 -4.21
CA GLN A 83 10.09 -13.37 -3.04
C GLN A 83 8.91 -14.03 -2.32
N CYS A 84 9.10 -14.32 -1.03
CA CYS A 84 8.05 -14.84 -0.17
C CYS A 84 7.62 -13.78 0.85
N VAL A 85 6.33 -13.73 1.13
CA VAL A 85 5.78 -12.87 2.18
C VAL A 85 5.16 -13.76 3.27
N LEU A 86 5.46 -13.47 4.53
CA LEU A 86 4.92 -14.20 5.66
C LEU A 86 3.62 -13.55 6.12
N GLN A 87 2.53 -14.31 6.10
CA GLN A 87 1.26 -13.88 6.67
C GLN A 87 1.13 -14.43 8.09
N ILE A 88 0.97 -13.55 9.08
CA ILE A 88 0.59 -13.95 10.43
C ILE A 88 -0.92 -14.11 10.47
N GLN A 89 -1.39 -15.29 10.90
CA GLN A 89 -2.81 -15.61 10.88
C GLN A 89 -3.65 -14.56 11.62
N ASN A 90 -4.70 -14.07 10.96
CA ASN A 90 -5.64 -13.05 11.45
C ASN A 90 -5.01 -11.69 11.79
N GLN A 91 -3.82 -11.38 11.28
CA GLN A 91 -3.18 -10.07 11.42
C GLN A 91 -3.07 -9.41 10.04
N TRP A 92 -3.64 -8.21 9.92
CA TRP A 92 -3.68 -7.42 8.68
C TRP A 92 -3.47 -5.94 8.99
N ASN A 93 -2.87 -5.20 8.05
CA ASN A 93 -2.84 -3.75 8.06
C ASN A 93 -3.80 -3.24 6.98
N GLY A 94 -5.04 -2.93 7.38
CA GLY A 94 -6.11 -2.72 6.40
C GLY A 94 -6.34 -3.99 5.58
N ASN A 95 -6.12 -3.91 4.27
CA ASN A 95 -6.21 -5.08 3.37
C ASN A 95 -4.87 -5.81 3.18
N ASP A 96 -3.76 -5.23 3.61
CA ASP A 96 -2.43 -5.78 3.33
C ASP A 96 -2.00 -6.80 4.38
N ILE A 97 -1.29 -7.83 3.93
CA ILE A 97 -0.57 -8.76 4.81
C ILE A 97 0.67 -8.06 5.36
N PHE A 98 1.01 -8.33 6.62
CA PHE A 98 2.24 -7.80 7.20
C PHE A 98 3.47 -8.36 6.49
N LEU A 99 4.37 -7.48 6.05
CA LEU A 99 5.67 -7.88 5.52
C LEU A 99 6.72 -7.89 6.63
N PRO A 100 7.40 -9.01 6.89
CA PRO A 100 8.55 -9.02 7.78
C PRO A 100 9.69 -8.19 7.15
N GLY A 101 10.07 -7.08 7.79
CA GLY A 101 11.17 -6.21 7.37
C GLY A 101 10.82 -4.73 7.17
N GLY A 102 9.54 -4.35 7.25
CA GLY A 102 9.14 -2.95 7.34
C GLY A 102 9.41 -2.36 8.74
N PRO A 103 9.52 -1.03 8.90
CA PRO A 103 9.58 -0.39 10.21
C PRO A 103 8.21 -0.53 10.90
N SER A 104 8.00 -1.64 11.60
CA SER A 104 6.82 -1.86 12.43
C SER A 104 7.14 -1.48 13.87
N PRO A 105 6.47 -0.48 14.49
CA PRO A 105 6.70 -0.10 15.90
C PRO A 105 6.23 -1.14 16.92
N GLY A 106 5.87 -2.36 16.49
CA GLY A 106 5.23 -3.37 17.36
C GLY A 106 5.62 -4.83 17.06
N LEU A 107 6.64 -5.08 16.23
CA LEU A 107 7.17 -6.43 15.98
C LEU A 107 8.51 -6.69 16.68
N THR A 108 8.86 -5.92 17.70
CA THR A 108 10.07 -6.15 18.51
C THR A 108 10.01 -7.44 19.34
N ASP A 109 8.86 -8.10 19.43
CA ASP A 109 8.64 -9.26 20.30
C ASP A 109 8.58 -10.60 19.54
N LEU A 110 8.81 -10.62 18.22
CA LEU A 110 9.06 -11.87 17.52
C LEU A 110 10.50 -12.32 17.81
N ASN A 111 10.67 -13.04 18.93
CA ASN A 111 11.87 -13.83 19.21
C ASN A 111 12.14 -14.76 18.03
N TRP A 112 13.04 -14.36 17.15
CA TRP A 112 13.57 -15.21 16.11
C TRP A 112 14.37 -16.33 16.79
N PRO A 113 13.98 -17.61 16.67
CA PRO A 113 14.85 -18.69 17.13
C PRO A 113 16.09 -18.68 16.24
N THR A 114 17.22 -18.24 16.79
CA THR A 114 18.52 -18.45 16.17
C THR A 114 18.80 -19.95 16.19
N GLY A 115 18.47 -20.62 15.09
CA GLY A 115 18.94 -21.96 14.74
C GLY A 115 20.15 -21.86 13.84
#